data_AF-A0A522W5D3-F1
#
_entry.id   AF-A0A522W5D3-F1
#
_cell.length_a   1.000
_cell.length_b   1.000
_cell.length_c   1.000
_cell.angle_alpha   90.00
_cell.angle_beta   90.00
_cell.angle_gamma   90.00
#
_symmetry.space_group_name_H-M   'P 1'
#
loop_
_entity.id
_entity.type
_entity.pdbx_description
1 polymer ?
#
loop_
_entity_poly.entity_id
_entity_poly.type
_entity_poly.pdbx_seq_one_letter_code
_entity_poly.pdbx_strand_id
1 'polypeptide(L)' 'MGGFMSIFSPPSPPPPPPPPPIVIPPAAPVTDAAEDENRKARLSAVARNRAGMAGTVATSQRGVLTPVSGTAQRKTLLGE' A
#
# COMPACT_ATOMS: atom_id res chain seq x y z
N MET A 1 12.22 -48.39 36.17
CA MET A 1 11.69 -47.02 36.18
C MET A 1 10.89 -46.81 34.91
N GLY A 2 9.56 -46.71 34.96
CA GLY A 2 8.76 -46.28 33.79
C GLY A 2 7.42 -46.97 33.50
N GLY A 3 6.93 -47.90 34.34
CA GLY A 3 5.81 -48.77 33.97
C GLY A 3 4.38 -48.41 34.39
N PHE A 4 4.13 -47.28 35.07
CA PHE A 4 2.85 -47.10 35.81
C PHE A 4 1.98 -45.90 35.38
N MET A 5 2.36 -45.09 34.39
CA MET A 5 1.64 -43.83 34.07
C MET A 5 0.93 -43.82 32.70
N SER A 6 0.93 -44.93 31.94
CA SER A 6 0.38 -44.96 30.57
C SER A 6 -1.05 -45.50 30.45
N ILE A 7 -1.67 -45.95 31.55
CA ILE A 7 -3.01 -46.56 31.56
C ILE A 7 -4.16 -45.54 31.69
N PHE A 8 -3.85 -44.26 31.93
CA PHE A 8 -4.84 -43.18 32.08
C PHE A 8 -4.76 -42.14 30.96
N SER A 9 -4.38 -42.55 29.75
CA SER A 9 -4.36 -41.63 28.61
C SER A 9 -5.76 -41.57 27.97
N PRO A 10 -6.44 -40.41 27.97
CA PRO A 10 -7.75 -40.29 27.32
C PRO A 10 -7.61 -40.49 25.81
N PRO A 11 -8.62 -41.08 25.13
CA PRO A 11 -8.59 -41.23 23.69
C PRO A 11 -8.52 -39.85 23.01
N SER A 12 -7.73 -39.75 21.94
CA SER A 12 -7.61 -38.53 21.15
C SER A 12 -8.97 -38.13 20.58
N PRO A 13 -9.35 -36.85 20.65
CA PRO A 13 -10.65 -36.39 20.16
C PRO A 13 -10.75 -36.55 18.63
N PRO A 14 -11.96 -36.79 18.09
CA PRO A 14 -12.17 -36.87 16.66
C PRO A 14 -11.81 -35.54 15.97
N PRO A 15 -11.40 -35.58 14.69
CA PRO A 15 -11.07 -34.38 13.94
C PRO A 15 -12.30 -33.46 13.81
N PRO A 16 -12.10 -32.13 13.81
CA PRO A 16 -13.19 -31.18 13.66
C PRO A 16 -13.85 -31.30 12.28
N PRO A 17 -15.16 -30.99 12.18
CA PRO A 17 -15.86 -30.99 10.90
C PRO A 17 -15.26 -29.94 9.95
N PRO A 18 -15.36 -30.16 8.63
CA PRO A 18 -14.89 -29.20 7.63
C PRO A 18 -15.66 -27.88 7.75
N PRO A 19 -14.99 -26.73 7.50
CA PRO A 19 -15.65 -25.43 7.52
C PRO A 19 -16.75 -25.35 6.46
N PRO A 20 -17.84 -24.61 6.72
CA PRO A 20 -18.92 -24.42 5.75
C PRO A 20 -18.39 -23.71 4.48
N PRO A 21 -18.99 -23.99 3.31
CA PRO A 21 -18.63 -23.30 2.08
C PRO A 21 -18.92 -21.81 2.21
N ILE A 22 -17.91 -20.99 1.90
CA ILE A 22 -18.06 -19.54 1.83
C ILE A 22 -18.86 -19.22 0.56
N VAL A 23 -20.11 -18.80 0.73
CA VAL A 23 -20.93 -18.26 -0.36
C VAL A 23 -20.53 -16.81 -0.56
N ILE A 24 -19.76 -16.53 -1.62
CA ILE A 24 -19.45 -15.15 -2.03
C ILE A 24 -20.71 -14.60 -2.72
N PRO A 25 -21.34 -13.53 -2.19
CA PRO A 25 -22.47 -12.92 -2.87
C PRO A 25 -22.04 -12.35 -4.23
N PRO A 26 -22.90 -12.39 -5.25
CA PRO A 26 -22.58 -11.77 -6.53
C PRO A 26 -22.33 -10.27 -6.31
N ALA A 27 -21.19 -9.79 -6.81
CA ALA A 27 -20.88 -8.37 -6.78
C ALA A 27 -21.99 -7.61 -7.52
N ALA A 28 -22.56 -6.61 -6.86
CA ALA A 28 -23.53 -5.73 -7.49
C ALA A 28 -22.88 -5.04 -8.71
N PRO A 29 -23.64 -4.80 -9.80
CA PRO A 29 -23.11 -4.06 -10.93
C PRO A 29 -22.77 -2.64 -10.48
N VAL A 30 -21.47 -2.38 -10.36
CA VAL A 30 -20.92 -1.03 -10.25
C VAL A 30 -21.29 -0.30 -11.53
N THR A 31 -22.16 0.70 -11.41
CA THR A 31 -22.51 1.54 -12.54
C THR A 31 -21.29 2.39 -12.91
N ASP A 32 -20.91 2.41 -14.19
CA ASP A 32 -19.71 3.12 -14.68
C ASP A 32 -19.66 4.60 -14.22
N ALA A 33 -20.83 5.22 -14.08
CA ALA A 33 -20.98 6.59 -13.58
C ALA A 33 -20.46 6.79 -12.14
N ALA A 34 -20.67 5.81 -11.25
CA ALA A 34 -20.19 5.88 -9.87
C ALA A 34 -18.67 5.67 -9.79
N GLU A 35 -18.10 4.84 -10.67
CA GLU A 35 -16.66 4.66 -10.76
C GLU A 35 -15.97 5.91 -11.33
N ASP A 36 -16.57 6.56 -12.33
CA ASP A 36 -16.05 7.77 -12.93
C ASP A 36 -16.07 8.96 -11.96
N GLU A 37 -17.11 9.10 -11.14
CA GLU A 37 -17.16 10.13 -10.10
C GLU A 37 -16.08 9.89 -9.04
N ASN A 38 -15.90 8.65 -8.59
CA ASN A 38 -14.82 8.28 -7.67
C ASN A 38 -13.43 8.54 -8.27
N ARG A 39 -13.23 8.25 -9.55
CA ARG A 39 -11.98 8.51 -10.27
C ARG A 39 -11.71 10.02 -10.35
N LYS A 40 -12.71 10.83 -10.70
CA LYS A 40 -12.61 12.31 -10.72
C LYS A 40 -12.30 12.87 -9.34
N ALA A 41 -13.00 12.41 -8.31
CA ALA A 41 -12.76 12.82 -6.93
C ALA A 41 -11.31 12.52 -6.51
N ARG A 42 -10.81 11.31 -6.79
CA ARG A 42 -9.42 10.92 -6.52
C ARG A 42 -8.41 11.80 -7.26
N LEU A 43 -8.62 12.05 -8.55
CA LEU A 43 -7.74 12.91 -9.35
C LEU A 43 -7.72 14.35 -8.82
N SER A 44 -8.88 14.87 -8.41
CA SER A 44 -8.98 16.22 -7.84
C SER A 44 -8.22 16.35 -6.50
N ALA A 45 -8.27 15.34 -5.65
CA ALA A 45 -7.51 15.31 -4.40
C ALA A 45 -5.99 15.26 -4.66
N VAL A 46 -5.56 14.43 -5.61
CA VAL A 46 -4.15 14.36 -6.01
C VAL A 46 -3.66 15.69 -6.57
N ALA A 47 -4.45 16.37 -7.40
CA ALA A 47 -4.09 17.66 -7.99
C ALA A 47 -3.92 18.75 -6.92
N ARG A 48 -4.85 18.83 -5.95
CA ARG A 48 -4.75 19.78 -4.82
C ARG A 48 -3.50 19.53 -3.97
N ASN A 49 -3.22 18.27 -3.65
CA ASN A 49 -2.04 17.89 -2.86
C ASN A 49 -0.74 18.27 -3.60
N ARG A 50 -0.65 17.98 -4.91
CA ARG A 50 0.50 18.36 -5.73
C ARG A 50 0.71 19.87 -5.82
N ALA A 51 -0.38 20.64 -5.96
CA ALA A 51 -0.30 22.09 -6.00
C ALA A 51 0.27 22.68 -4.71
N GLY A 52 -0.20 22.21 -3.54
CA GLY A 52 0.36 22.61 -2.25
C GLY A 52 1.84 22.24 -2.09
N MET A 53 2.21 21.02 -2.49
CA MET A 53 3.60 20.58 -2.46
C MET A 53 4.51 21.43 -3.37
N ALA A 54 4.08 21.79 -4.58
CA ALA A 54 4.89 22.58 -5.49
C ALA A 54 5.28 23.96 -4.88
N GLY A 55 4.34 24.63 -4.20
CA GLY A 55 4.61 25.91 -3.52
C GLY A 55 5.54 25.76 -2.31
N THR A 56 5.39 24.69 -1.52
CA THR A 56 6.27 24.42 -0.39
C THR A 56 7.68 24.01 -0.84
N VAL A 57 7.80 23.22 -1.90
CA VAL A 57 9.11 22.84 -2.42
C VAL A 57 9.78 24.06 -3.08
N ALA A 58 9.05 24.97 -3.73
CA ALA A 58 9.65 26.20 -4.27
C ALA A 58 10.21 27.15 -3.20
N THR A 59 9.67 27.12 -1.96
CA THR A 59 10.05 28.02 -0.87
C THR A 59 10.88 27.35 0.24
N SER A 60 11.08 26.04 0.18
CA SER A 60 11.85 25.27 1.17
C SER A 60 13.34 25.61 1.13
N GLN A 61 14.04 25.51 2.28
CA GLN A 61 15.51 25.58 2.33
C GLN A 61 16.22 24.56 1.42
N ARG A 62 15.56 23.44 1.09
CA ARG A 62 16.05 22.42 0.13
C ARG A 62 15.53 22.65 -1.30
N GLY A 63 14.75 23.71 -1.48
CA GLY A 63 13.80 23.93 -2.55
C GLY A 63 14.41 24.48 -3.82
N VAL A 64 15.01 23.61 -4.62
CA VAL A 64 15.48 23.95 -5.96
C VAL A 64 14.86 22.94 -6.94
N LEU A 65 13.58 23.14 -7.26
CA LEU A 65 12.92 22.43 -8.37
C LEU A 65 13.26 23.03 -9.74
N THR A 66 13.75 24.27 -9.75
CA THR A 66 14.36 24.88 -10.93
C THR A 66 15.77 24.33 -11.01
N PRO A 67 16.15 23.49 -11.99
CA PRO A 67 17.57 23.18 -12.16
C PRO A 67 18.31 24.51 -12.26
N VAL A 68 19.30 24.75 -11.41
CA VAL A 68 20.18 25.90 -11.57
C VAL A 68 20.83 25.75 -12.94
N SER A 69 20.33 26.50 -13.92
CA SER A 69 20.97 26.75 -15.21
C SER A 69 22.33 27.39 -14.91
N GLY A 70 23.33 26.54 -14.68
CA GLY A 70 24.64 26.95 -14.18
C GLY A 70 25.41 25.87 -13.39
N THR A 71 24.74 24.84 -12.85
CA THR A 71 25.43 23.69 -12.21
C THR A 71 25.80 22.57 -13.17
N ALA A 72 25.78 22.85 -14.48
CA ALA A 72 26.32 21.98 -15.52
C ALA A 72 27.85 21.93 -15.51
N GLN A 73 28.54 22.78 -14.74
CA GLN A 73 29.95 22.58 -14.38
C GLN A 73 30.05 21.68 -13.14
N ARG A 74 29.46 20.49 -13.19
CA ARG A 74 29.90 19.44 -12.26
C ARG A 74 31.30 19.08 -12.70
N LYS A 75 32.29 19.34 -11.84
CA LYS A 75 33.66 18.84 -12.03
C LYS A 75 33.57 17.36 -12.35
N THR A 76 33.88 17.00 -13.59
CA THR A 76 34.05 15.61 -13.99
C THR A 76 35.27 15.08 -13.23
N LEU A 77 35.34 13.77 -12.98
CA LEU A 77 36.53 13.16 -12.34
C LEU A 77 37.83 13.48 -13.12
N LEU A 78 37.71 13.94 -14.36
CA LEU A 78 38.78 14.30 -15.28
C LEU A 78 38.95 15.81 -15.51
N GLY A 79 38.15 16.67 -14.86
CA GLY A 79 38.41 18.10 -14.82
C GLY A 79 38.20 18.91 -16.11
N GLU A 80 37.44 18.39 -17.08
CA GLU A 80 37.00 19.15 -18.27
C GLU A 80 35.49 19.43 -18.24
#